data_AF-A0A357KVP0-F1
#
_entry.id   AF-A0A357KVP0-F1
#
_cell.length_a   1.000
_cell.length_b   1.000
_cell.length_c   1.000
_cell.angle_alpha   90.00
_cell.angle_beta   90.00
_cell.angle_gamma   90.00
#
_symmetry.space_group_name_H-M   'P 1'
#
loop_
_entity.id
_entity.type
_entity.pdbx_description
1 polymer ?
#
loop_
_entity_poly.entity_id
_entity_poly.type
_entity_poly.pdbx_seq_one_letter_code
_entity_poly.pdbx_strand_id
1 'polypeptide(L)'
;DLIKITATGGVLSNIGAGIEKQMFEDEMKAIVETAHLLNKKVAAHAHGAEGIKAALRAGVDSIEHGTYLDDETIALFKSTGAWYVPTITAGKAV
;
A
#
# COMPACT_ATOMS: atom_id res chain seq x y z
N ASP A 1 6.81 -15.28 -5.67
CA ASP A 1 6.35 -15.41 -4.27
C ASP A 1 5.18 -14.50 -3.93
N LEU A 2 5.21 -13.24 -4.35
CA LEU A 2 4.15 -12.25 -4.13
C LEU A 2 3.97 -11.33 -5.36
N ILE A 3 2.90 -10.54 -5.36
CA ILE A 3 2.66 -9.44 -6.30
C ILE A 3 2.93 -8.11 -5.60
N LYS A 4 3.52 -7.15 -6.32
CA LYS A 4 3.81 -5.81 -5.82
C LYS A 4 3.04 -4.77 -6.63
N ILE A 5 2.34 -3.86 -5.96
CA ILE A 5 1.61 -2.74 -6.59
C ILE A 5 2.03 -1.38 -6.01
N THR A 6 1.69 -0.31 -6.73
CA THR A 6 1.84 1.10 -6.31
C THR A 6 0.46 1.70 -6.06
N ALA A 7 0.02 1.72 -4.80
CA ALA A 7 -1.26 2.29 -4.42
C ALA A 7 -1.22 3.83 -4.33
N THR A 8 -0.02 4.40 -4.14
CA THR A 8 0.24 5.84 -4.25
C THR A 8 1.37 6.15 -5.22
N GLY A 9 1.52 7.44 -5.54
CA GLY A 9 2.77 7.94 -6.12
C GLY A 9 3.96 7.75 -5.18
N GLY A 10 5.16 7.78 -5.77
CA GLY A 10 6.42 7.50 -5.09
C GLY A 10 7.39 8.68 -5.13
N VAL A 11 8.26 8.74 -4.11
CA VAL A 11 9.22 9.84 -3.90
C VAL A 11 10.21 10.02 -5.07
N LEU A 12 10.63 8.91 -5.69
CA LEU A 12 11.61 8.91 -6.79
C LEU A 12 10.96 8.87 -8.18
N SER A 13 9.64 8.98 -8.26
CA SER A 13 8.91 8.87 -9.52
C SER A 13 8.93 10.19 -10.29
N ASN A 14 9.32 10.15 -11.57
CA ASN A 14 9.39 11.33 -12.43
C ASN A 14 8.04 11.74 -13.05
N ILE A 15 6.94 11.60 -12.31
CA ILE A 15 5.57 11.76 -12.84
C ILE A 15 4.70 12.80 -12.12
N GLY A 16 5.25 13.61 -11.22
CA GLY A 16 4.53 14.75 -10.60
C GLY A 16 3.28 14.39 -9.77
N ALA A 17 2.96 13.11 -9.59
CA ALA A 17 1.76 12.64 -8.90
C ALA A 17 1.83 12.75 -7.36
N GLY A 18 2.97 13.20 -6.82
CA GLY A 18 3.21 13.29 -5.38
C GLY A 18 3.04 11.93 -4.69
N ILE A 19 2.28 11.92 -3.61
CA ILE A 19 2.01 10.76 -2.76
C ILE A 19 0.52 10.39 -2.73
N GLU A 20 -0.24 10.89 -3.71
CA GLU A 20 -1.69 10.68 -3.82
C GLU A 20 -2.03 9.27 -4.29
N LYS A 21 -3.28 8.84 -4.06
CA LYS A 21 -3.80 7.53 -4.51
C LYS A 21 -3.74 7.40 -6.03
N GLN A 22 -3.26 6.25 -6.53
CA GLN A 22 -3.04 6.01 -7.97
C GLN A 22 -3.86 4.88 -8.59
N MET A 23 -4.69 4.19 -7.81
CA MET A 23 -5.55 3.11 -8.30
C MET A 23 -6.97 3.26 -7.77
N PHE A 24 -7.95 2.82 -8.56
CA PHE A 24 -9.30 2.61 -8.06
C PHE A 24 -9.35 1.39 -7.12
N GLU A 25 -10.36 1.37 -6.24
CA GLU A 25 -10.48 0.32 -5.23
C GLU A 25 -10.82 -1.04 -5.84
N ASP A 26 -11.60 -1.06 -6.92
CA ASP A 26 -11.93 -2.27 -7.67
C ASP A 26 -10.73 -2.85 -8.41
N GLU A 27 -9.85 -2.01 -8.96
CA GLU A 27 -8.58 -2.45 -9.55
C GLU A 27 -7.67 -3.13 -8.52
N MET A 28 -7.50 -2.51 -7.34
CA MET A 28 -6.71 -3.10 -6.25
C MET A 28 -7.32 -4.42 -5.78
N LYS A 29 -8.64 -4.46 -5.60
CA LYS A 29 -9.37 -5.67 -5.21
C LYS A 29 -9.20 -6.79 -6.23
N ALA A 30 -9.33 -6.49 -7.53
CA ALA A 30 -9.15 -7.48 -8.58
C ALA A 30 -7.74 -8.09 -8.58
N ILE A 31 -6.71 -7.28 -8.32
CA ILE A 31 -5.34 -7.77 -8.17
C ILE A 31 -5.20 -8.68 -6.94
N VAL A 32 -5.74 -8.26 -5.80
CA VAL A 32 -5.69 -9.05 -4.55
C VAL A 32 -6.40 -10.39 -4.71
N GLU A 33 -7.62 -10.39 -5.24
CA GLU A 33 -8.39 -11.62 -5.48
C GLU A 33 -7.65 -12.58 -6.43
N THR A 34 -7.08 -12.06 -7.51
CA THR A 34 -6.30 -12.85 -8.46
C THR A 34 -5.02 -13.42 -7.84
N ALA A 35 -4.29 -12.61 -7.06
CA ALA A 35 -3.07 -13.06 -6.38
C ALA A 35 -3.38 -14.14 -5.34
N HIS A 36 -4.43 -13.95 -4.53
CA HIS A 36 -4.86 -14.89 -3.51
C HIS A 36 -5.37 -16.21 -4.12
N LEU A 37 -6.10 -16.17 -5.25
CA LEU A 37 -6.49 -17.36 -6.02
C LEU A 37 -5.26 -18.22 -6.40
N LEU A 38 -4.13 -17.57 -6.67
CA LEU A 38 -2.86 -18.21 -7.02
C LEU A 38 -1.98 -18.52 -5.80
N ASN A 39 -2.52 -18.41 -4.58
CA ASN A 39 -1.79 -18.56 -3.31
C ASN A 39 -0.55 -17.65 -3.22
N LYS A 40 -0.66 -16.42 -3.71
CA LYS A 40 0.38 -15.38 -3.63
C LYS A 40 -0.11 -14.23 -2.76
N LYS A 41 0.81 -13.58 -2.05
CA LYS A 41 0.53 -12.36 -1.27
C LYS A 41 0.63 -11.10 -2.12
N VAL A 42 0.10 -9.99 -1.64
CA VAL A 42 0.21 -8.66 -2.26
C VAL A 42 0.87 -7.66 -1.31
N ALA A 43 1.89 -6.97 -1.79
CA ALA A 43 2.50 -5.83 -1.13
C ALA A 43 2.13 -4.54 -1.87
N ALA A 44 1.75 -3.48 -1.16
CA ALA A 44 1.42 -2.18 -1.76
C ALA A 44 2.42 -1.11 -1.32
N HIS A 45 3.00 -0.40 -2.29
CA HIS A 45 3.74 0.83 -2.04
C HIS A 45 2.70 1.92 -1.76
N ALA A 46 2.74 2.51 -0.58
CA ALA A 46 1.82 3.57 -0.20
C ALA A 46 2.45 4.55 0.80
N HIS A 47 2.44 5.84 0.47
CA HIS A 47 2.86 6.91 1.38
C HIS A 47 1.66 7.64 1.98
N GLY A 48 0.77 8.18 1.15
CA GLY A 48 -0.40 8.96 1.59
C GLY A 48 -1.52 8.11 2.20
N ALA A 49 -2.18 8.64 3.23
CA ALA A 49 -3.19 7.93 4.03
C ALA A 49 -4.31 7.32 3.19
N GLU A 50 -4.84 8.05 2.20
CA GLU A 50 -5.96 7.57 1.38
C GLU A 50 -5.59 6.35 0.53
N GLY A 51 -4.37 6.31 -0.02
CA GLY A 51 -3.88 5.12 -0.73
C GLY A 51 -3.61 3.94 0.21
N ILE A 52 -3.12 4.21 1.43
CA ILE A 52 -2.94 3.18 2.46
C ILE A 52 -4.29 2.56 2.84
N LYS A 53 -5.29 3.39 3.16
CA LYS A 53 -6.65 2.93 3.52
C LYS A 53 -7.26 2.11 2.40
N ALA A 54 -7.18 2.59 1.16
CA ALA A 54 -7.72 1.90 0.00
C ALA A 54 -7.06 0.53 -0.22
N ALA A 55 -5.73 0.44 -0.10
CA ALA A 55 -5.01 -0.82 -0.22
C ALA A 55 -5.36 -1.79 0.93
N LEU A 56 -5.44 -1.32 2.17
CA LEU A 56 -5.83 -2.14 3.32
C LEU A 56 -7.26 -2.68 3.15
N ARG A 57 -8.22 -1.84 2.75
CA ARG A 57 -9.60 -2.27 2.46
C ARG A 57 -9.69 -3.25 1.30
N ALA A 58 -8.81 -3.13 0.30
CA ALA A 58 -8.71 -4.08 -0.80
C ALA A 58 -8.13 -5.45 -0.39
N GLY A 59 -7.52 -5.56 0.79
CA GLY A 59 -7.04 -6.84 1.34
C GLY A 59 -5.56 -7.13 1.03
N VAL A 60 -4.73 -6.12 0.79
CA VAL A 60 -3.29 -6.34 0.64
C VAL A 60 -2.68 -6.92 1.92
N ASP A 61 -1.65 -7.75 1.76
CA ASP A 61 -0.98 -8.42 2.87
C ASP A 61 0.06 -7.55 3.58
N SER A 62 0.56 -6.51 2.91
CA SER A 62 1.56 -5.59 3.47
C SER A 62 1.50 -4.21 2.83
N ILE A 63 1.82 -3.21 3.62
CA ILE A 63 2.03 -1.83 3.19
C ILE A 63 3.50 -1.50 3.38
N GLU A 64 4.15 -1.13 2.29
CA GLU A 64 5.52 -0.64 2.29
C GLU A 64 5.56 0.86 2.49
N HIS A 65 6.60 1.32 3.19
CA HIS A 65 6.81 2.71 3.60
C HIS A 65 5.79 3.16 4.66
N GLY A 66 4.51 3.30 4.29
CA GLY A 66 3.42 3.79 5.14
C GLY A 66 3.82 5.01 5.94
N THR A 67 4.22 6.08 5.24
CA THR A 67 4.85 7.27 5.85
C THR A 67 3.85 8.13 6.61
N TYR A 68 2.65 8.33 6.07
CA TYR A 68 1.66 9.25 6.60
C TYR A 68 0.45 8.48 7.15
N LEU A 69 0.70 7.67 8.18
CA LEU A 69 -0.37 6.96 8.90
C LEU A 69 -1.22 7.95 9.71
N ASP A 70 -2.52 7.72 9.73
CA ASP A 70 -3.49 8.33 10.66
C ASP A 70 -4.18 7.26 11.54
N ASP A 71 -5.02 7.69 12.49
CA ASP A 71 -5.71 6.77 13.40
C ASP A 71 -6.57 5.71 12.67
N GLU A 72 -7.17 6.09 11.53
CA GLU A 72 -7.97 5.17 10.72
C GLU A 72 -7.10 4.13 10.03
N THR A 73 -5.95 4.51 9.47
CA THR A 73 -5.00 3.56 8.88
C THR A 73 -4.53 2.56 9.93
N ILE A 74 -4.24 3.00 11.16
CA ILE A 74 -3.81 2.14 12.26
C ILE A 74 -4.93 1.17 12.65
N ALA A 75 -6.18 1.64 12.72
CA ALA A 75 -7.34 0.79 12.96
C ALA A 75 -7.50 -0.28 11.85
N LEU A 76 -7.32 0.12 10.59
CA LEU A 76 -7.39 -0.80 9.46
C LEU A 76 -6.30 -1.86 9.52
N PHE A 77 -5.02 -1.51 9.75
CA PHE A 77 -3.95 -2.49 9.95
C PHE A 77 -4.30 -3.53 11.01
N LYS A 78 -4.83 -3.08 12.16
CA LYS A 78 -5.24 -3.98 13.24
C LYS A 78 -6.39 -4.90 12.82
N SER A 79 -7.36 -4.39 12.06
CA SER A 79 -8.51 -5.19 11.62
C SER A 79 -8.19 -6.18 10.49
N THR A 80 -7.28 -5.83 9.58
CA THR A 80 -6.95 -6.66 8.41
C THR A 80 -5.83 -7.65 8.70
N GLY A 81 -4.99 -7.37 9.70
CA GLY A 81 -3.80 -8.16 9.99
C GLY A 81 -2.68 -7.99 8.95
N ALA A 82 -2.75 -6.95 8.11
CA ALA A 82 -1.69 -6.62 7.15
C ALA A 82 -0.41 -6.18 7.87
N TRP A 83 0.74 -6.51 7.27
CA TRP A 83 2.04 -6.11 7.80
C TRP A 83 2.36 -4.65 7.47
N TYR A 84 2.91 -3.93 8.45
CA TYR A 84 3.50 -2.61 8.24
C TYR A 84 5.02 -2.76 8.04
N VAL A 85 5.53 -2.35 6.88
CA VAL A 85 6.96 -2.47 6.51
C VAL A 85 7.56 -1.08 6.29
N PRO A 86 7.98 -0.38 7.36
CA PRO A 86 8.53 0.95 7.24
C PRO A 86 9.98 0.95 6.75
N THR A 87 10.31 1.89 5.85
CA THR A 87 11.66 2.06 5.28
C THR A 87 12.32 3.34 5.80
N ILE A 88 12.37 3.47 7.13
CA ILE A 88 12.74 4.70 7.85
C ILE A 88 14.15 5.18 7.48
N THR A 89 15.09 4.25 7.25
CA THR A 89 16.48 4.59 6.86
C THR A 89 16.54 5.20 5.47
N ALA A 90 15.75 4.68 4.51
CA ALA A 90 15.70 5.22 3.15
C ALA A 90 15.11 6.63 3.14
N GLY A 91 14.01 6.87 3.87
CA GLY A 91 13.40 8.20 3.97
C GLY A 91 14.29 9.27 4.63
N LYS A 92 15.35 8.87 5.36
CA LYS A 92 16.36 9.81 5.89
C LYS A 92 17.47 10.13 4.89
N ALA A 93 17.65 9.30 3.87
CA ALA A 93 18.78 9.37 2.94
C ALA A 93 18.41 9.97 1.58
N VAL A 94 17.12 10.25 1.33
CA VAL A 94 16.59 10.85 0.09
C VAL A 94 15.98 12.21 0.35
#